data_AF-A0A9P4QPY6-F1
#
_entry.id   AF-A0A9P4QPY6-F1
#
_cell.length_a   1.000
_cell.length_b   1.000
_cell.length_c   1.000
_cell.angle_alpha   90.00
_cell.angle_beta   90.00
_cell.angle_gamma   90.00
#
_symmetry.space_group_name_H-M   'P 1'
#
loop_
_entity.id
_entity.type
_entity.pdbx_description
1 polymer ?
#
loop_
_entity_poly.entity_id
_entity_poly.type
_entity_poly.pdbx_seq_one_letter_code
_entity_poly.pdbx_strand_id
1 'polypeptide(L)'
;MKAPAQEGVHLNFQASLKAVAKQPPLGPLGKLQGTFVGTGFNMIFRPRNKTSDNKFPKPLQLENLPDDNLLELNLTTEQLTFLEPLGEVPNRGLLDQPDIILNGIPYTQIIKDATNTETGRGDLPDNKKQGIHFETGMMMFVPSSTNPQLGDQILRMANIPHGSSIQARGPAAPTLTKEPNIPTVDITPIVANGTNLIAFPSQTVTKDASARLPQNLSKFSSTIDQSVLTDPNTVLRKANKGKTFIDTTSFFFDSALENSDIMNIPFLRGDASKGPNANTIHVVSTFWISTVEHQITVPAWKPGQPALPILTPANTGEKTPLFQVSSAREFASKTIKVRSTQVQYSQTVVLQFGGLNWPHVSVATLVPAAPIKVTI
;
A
#
# COMPACT_ATOMS: atom_id res chain seq x y z
N MET A 1 -47.98 -44.52 -11.72
CA MET A 1 -47.52 -43.36 -10.93
C MET A 1 -46.49 -42.60 -11.75
N LYS A 2 -46.89 -41.48 -12.37
CA LYS A 2 -46.01 -40.56 -13.11
C LYS A 2 -45.63 -39.43 -12.16
N ALA A 3 -44.34 -39.16 -12.00
CA ALA A 3 -43.83 -38.03 -11.23
C ALA A 3 -44.24 -36.70 -11.89
N PRO A 4 -44.51 -35.63 -11.10
CA PRO A 4 -44.83 -34.33 -11.66
C PRO A 4 -43.56 -33.64 -12.19
N ALA A 5 -43.76 -32.86 -13.26
CA ALA A 5 -42.71 -32.08 -13.92
C ALA A 5 -42.23 -30.92 -13.02
N GLN A 6 -40.93 -30.69 -12.97
CA GLN A 6 -40.34 -29.49 -12.36
C GLN A 6 -40.56 -28.29 -13.29
N GLU A 7 -41.34 -27.31 -12.84
CA GLU A 7 -41.37 -25.97 -13.45
C GLU A 7 -40.08 -25.23 -13.06
N GLY A 8 -39.22 -24.99 -14.06
CA GLY A 8 -38.05 -24.13 -13.91
C GLY A 8 -38.47 -22.67 -13.86
N VAL A 9 -38.18 -22.00 -12.75
CA VAL A 9 -38.32 -20.54 -12.63
C VAL A 9 -37.19 -19.89 -13.43
N HIS A 10 -37.48 -19.47 -14.65
CA HIS A 10 -36.60 -18.58 -15.42
C HIS A 10 -36.77 -17.15 -14.91
N LEU A 11 -35.83 -16.67 -14.10
CA LEU A 11 -35.74 -15.26 -13.73
C LEU A 11 -35.28 -14.45 -14.95
N ASN A 12 -36.22 -13.78 -15.60
CA ASN A 12 -35.96 -12.81 -16.67
C ASN A 12 -35.33 -11.54 -16.08
N PHE A 13 -34.03 -11.35 -16.25
CA PHE A 13 -33.37 -10.06 -16.06
C PHE A 13 -33.53 -9.21 -17.32
N GLN A 14 -34.71 -8.60 -17.51
CA GLN A 14 -34.83 -7.48 -18.43
C GLN A 14 -34.59 -6.18 -17.65
N ALA A 15 -33.36 -5.67 -17.77
CA ALA A 15 -33.03 -4.33 -17.31
C ALA A 15 -33.79 -3.31 -18.16
N SER A 16 -34.75 -2.62 -17.55
CA SER A 16 -35.33 -1.41 -18.13
C SER A 16 -34.24 -0.35 -18.26
N LEU A 17 -34.00 0.15 -19.47
CA LEU A 17 -33.14 1.30 -19.73
C LEU A 17 -33.77 2.55 -19.08
N LYS A 18 -33.46 2.76 -17.80
CA LYS A 18 -33.62 4.06 -17.16
C LYS A 18 -32.62 5.02 -17.81
N ALA A 19 -33.03 6.28 -17.98
CA ALA A 19 -32.14 7.37 -18.37
C ALA A 19 -30.81 7.24 -17.62
N VAL A 20 -29.68 7.37 -18.33
CA VAL A 20 -28.33 7.21 -17.76
C VAL A 20 -28.18 8.21 -16.62
N ALA A 21 -28.45 7.76 -15.41
CA ALA A 21 -28.16 8.51 -14.20
C ALA A 21 -26.64 8.74 -14.21
N LYS A 22 -26.23 9.97 -13.91
CA LYS A 22 -24.80 10.29 -13.77
C LYS A 22 -24.25 9.37 -12.69
N GLN A 23 -23.35 8.46 -13.05
CA GLN A 23 -22.78 7.51 -12.09
C GLN A 23 -22.24 8.26 -10.86
N PRO A 24 -22.42 7.73 -9.64
CA PRO A 24 -21.91 8.37 -8.46
C PRO A 24 -20.40 8.53 -8.56
N PRO A 25 -19.83 9.66 -8.11
CA PRO A 25 -18.42 9.95 -8.29
C PRO A 25 -17.54 8.97 -7.50
N LEU A 26 -16.34 8.72 -8.02
CA LEU A 26 -15.27 8.03 -7.28
C LEU A 26 -14.32 9.01 -6.58
N GLY A 27 -14.48 10.31 -6.82
CA GLY A 27 -13.52 11.33 -6.36
C GLY A 27 -12.09 10.96 -6.75
N PRO A 28 -11.11 11.06 -5.84
CA PRO A 28 -9.71 10.75 -6.13
C PRO A 28 -9.46 9.26 -6.36
N LEU A 29 -10.36 8.38 -5.89
CA LEU A 29 -10.24 6.93 -6.06
C LEU A 29 -10.29 6.53 -7.54
N GLY A 30 -10.93 7.33 -8.39
CA GLY A 30 -10.99 7.07 -9.83
C GLY A 30 -9.62 6.99 -10.52
N LYS A 31 -8.54 7.43 -9.85
CA LYS A 31 -7.15 7.29 -10.32
C LYS A 31 -6.55 5.89 -10.05
N LEU A 32 -7.21 5.07 -9.23
CA LEU A 32 -6.78 3.73 -8.82
C LEU A 32 -7.50 2.67 -9.66
N GLN A 33 -6.94 2.33 -10.82
CA GLN A 33 -7.54 1.32 -11.71
C GLN A 33 -6.49 0.37 -12.27
N GLY A 34 -6.84 -0.91 -12.31
CA GLY A 34 -5.97 -1.97 -12.81
C GLY A 34 -4.93 -2.44 -11.81
N THR A 35 -3.93 -3.17 -12.32
CA THR A 35 -2.87 -3.77 -11.51
C THR A 35 -1.60 -2.94 -11.54
N PHE A 36 -1.06 -2.66 -10.37
CA PHE A 36 0.22 -2.04 -10.15
C PHE A 36 1.18 -3.02 -9.48
N VAL A 37 2.45 -2.98 -9.89
CA VAL A 37 3.52 -3.80 -9.33
C VAL A 37 4.72 -2.94 -8.98
N GLY A 38 5.47 -3.33 -7.98
CA GLY A 38 6.63 -2.56 -7.57
C GLY A 38 7.43 -3.16 -6.44
N THR A 39 8.22 -2.30 -5.83
CA THR A 39 9.06 -2.63 -4.68
C THR A 39 8.83 -1.65 -3.55
N GLY A 40 9.13 -2.11 -2.34
CA GLY A 40 8.87 -1.35 -1.14
C GLY A 40 9.76 -1.76 0.02
N PHE A 41 9.38 -1.29 1.20
CA PHE A 41 10.05 -1.56 2.45
C PHE A 41 9.01 -1.65 3.57
N ASN A 42 9.13 -2.71 4.36
CA ASN A 42 8.38 -2.87 5.59
C ASN A 42 9.35 -2.78 6.78
N MET A 43 8.95 -2.00 7.77
CA MET A 43 9.52 -1.99 9.10
C MET A 43 8.44 -2.37 10.10
N ILE A 44 8.66 -3.46 10.83
CA ILE A 44 7.65 -4.12 11.65
C ILE A 44 8.21 -4.42 13.03
N PHE A 45 7.57 -3.95 14.09
CA PHE A 45 7.88 -4.39 15.45
C PHE A 45 7.01 -5.57 15.86
N ARG A 46 7.62 -6.74 16.02
CA ARG A 46 6.92 -7.94 16.45
C ARG A 46 7.07 -8.12 17.96
N PRO A 47 6.02 -8.55 18.66
CA PRO A 47 6.19 -9.12 20.00
C PRO A 47 7.13 -10.32 19.92
N ARG A 48 8.02 -10.44 20.91
CA ARG A 48 8.95 -11.56 21.04
C ARG A 48 8.92 -12.06 22.49
N ASN A 49 9.26 -13.32 22.68
CA ASN A 49 9.49 -13.88 23.99
C ASN A 49 10.63 -14.92 23.93
N LYS A 50 11.05 -15.42 25.10
CA LYS A 50 12.14 -16.40 25.23
C LYS A 50 11.90 -17.73 24.51
N THR A 51 10.66 -18.03 24.13
CA THR A 51 10.29 -19.25 23.39
C THR A 51 10.16 -19.03 21.88
N SER A 52 10.37 -17.80 21.41
CA SER A 52 10.31 -17.49 19.97
C SER A 52 11.49 -18.13 19.25
N ASP A 53 11.25 -18.85 18.15
CA ASP A 53 12.28 -19.54 17.35
C ASP A 53 13.07 -18.58 16.43
N ASN A 54 13.24 -17.32 16.84
CA ASN A 54 14.04 -16.36 16.08
C ASN A 54 15.53 -16.65 16.29
N LYS A 55 16.24 -16.95 15.20
CA LYS A 55 17.68 -17.21 15.22
C LYS A 55 18.44 -15.94 14.89
N PHE A 56 19.37 -15.56 15.77
CA PHE A 56 20.25 -14.41 15.59
C PHE A 56 21.69 -14.88 15.34
N PRO A 57 22.39 -14.34 14.31
CA PRO A 57 23.79 -14.66 14.06
C PRO A 57 24.72 -14.31 15.23
N LYS A 58 24.40 -13.25 15.99
CA LYS A 58 25.12 -12.83 17.19
C LYS A 58 24.21 -12.89 18.43
N PRO A 59 24.76 -13.22 19.62
CA PRO A 59 24.05 -13.09 20.87
C PRO A 59 23.51 -11.66 21.05
N LEU A 60 22.30 -11.55 21.58
CA LEU A 60 21.62 -10.27 21.69
C LEU A 60 22.22 -9.39 22.78
N GLN A 61 22.38 -8.12 22.47
CA GLN A 61 22.73 -7.05 23.39
C GLN A 61 21.54 -6.09 23.50
N LEU A 62 20.80 -6.21 24.61
CA LEU A 62 19.55 -5.47 24.82
C LEU A 62 19.74 -4.15 25.59
N GLU A 63 20.94 -3.83 26.07
CA GLU A 63 21.24 -2.57 26.79
C GLU A 63 20.30 -2.32 27.99
N ASN A 64 20.05 -3.35 28.80
CA ASN A 64 19.11 -3.36 29.94
C ASN A 64 17.61 -3.17 29.56
N LEU A 65 17.27 -3.23 28.27
CA LEU A 65 15.88 -3.23 27.82
C LEU A 65 15.25 -4.62 27.94
N PRO A 66 13.91 -4.71 28.06
CA PRO A 66 13.20 -5.97 28.04
C PRO A 66 13.41 -6.76 26.74
N ASP A 67 13.36 -8.08 26.84
CA ASP A 67 13.43 -8.99 25.70
C ASP A 67 12.05 -9.38 25.17
N ASP A 68 11.29 -8.37 24.73
CA ASP A 68 9.85 -8.49 24.44
C ASP A 68 9.47 -8.10 23.00
N ASN A 69 10.43 -7.66 22.20
CA ASN A 69 10.21 -7.21 20.84
C ASN A 69 11.32 -7.64 19.87
N LEU A 70 10.99 -7.54 18.58
CA LEU A 70 11.86 -7.80 17.45
C LEU A 70 11.54 -6.80 16.34
N LEU A 71 12.54 -6.07 15.86
CA LEU A 71 12.40 -5.25 14.66
C LEU A 71 12.67 -6.10 13.42
N GLU A 72 11.67 -6.29 12.57
CA GLU A 72 11.80 -6.98 11.30
C GLU A 72 11.75 -5.97 10.14
N LEU A 73 12.74 -6.10 9.25
CA LEU A 73 12.94 -5.23 8.11
C LEU A 73 12.87 -6.10 6.85
N ASN A 74 11.90 -5.83 5.99
CA ASN A 74 11.77 -6.52 4.73
C ASN A 74 11.87 -5.54 3.56
N LEU A 75 12.78 -5.79 2.63
CA LEU A 75 12.70 -5.24 1.28
C LEU A 75 11.63 -6.05 0.54
N THR A 76 10.63 -5.39 -0.03
CA THR A 76 9.43 -6.08 -0.52
C THR A 76 9.27 -5.98 -2.03
N THR A 77 8.58 -6.97 -2.60
CA THR A 77 7.89 -6.83 -3.89
C THR A 77 6.39 -6.88 -3.65
N GLU A 78 5.66 -6.09 -4.42
CA GLU A 78 4.24 -5.91 -4.22
C GLU A 78 3.45 -5.98 -5.54
N GLN A 79 2.24 -6.52 -5.44
CA GLN A 79 1.18 -6.36 -6.42
C GLN A 79 -0.06 -5.77 -5.73
N LEU A 80 -0.54 -4.64 -6.24
CA LEU A 80 -1.76 -3.97 -5.80
C LEU A 80 -2.73 -3.91 -6.98
N THR A 81 -3.88 -4.56 -6.85
CA THR A 81 -4.87 -4.68 -7.93
C THR A 81 -6.15 -4.00 -7.53
N PHE A 82 -6.56 -3.00 -8.31
CA PHE A 82 -7.84 -2.33 -8.21
C PHE A 82 -8.79 -2.91 -9.26
N LEU A 83 -9.95 -3.39 -8.81
CA LEU A 83 -10.98 -3.99 -9.67
C LEU A 83 -11.86 -2.90 -10.29
N GLU A 84 -12.81 -3.32 -11.13
CA GLU A 84 -13.80 -2.40 -11.70
C GLU A 84 -14.61 -1.70 -10.60
N PRO A 85 -14.99 -0.43 -10.80
CA PRO A 85 -15.86 0.28 -9.86
C PRO A 85 -17.17 -0.46 -9.61
N LEU A 86 -17.67 -0.37 -8.38
CA LEU A 86 -18.94 -0.98 -7.97
C LEU A 86 -20.16 -0.34 -8.68
N GLY A 87 -20.04 0.92 -9.11
CA GLY A 87 -21.15 1.67 -9.68
C GLY A 87 -22.06 2.21 -8.58
N GLU A 88 -23.38 2.01 -8.73
CA GLU A 88 -24.36 2.50 -7.77
C GLU A 88 -24.52 1.56 -6.57
N VAL A 89 -24.09 2.00 -5.40
CA VAL A 89 -24.28 1.30 -4.13
C VAL A 89 -25.24 2.11 -3.25
N PRO A 90 -26.57 1.82 -3.28
CA PRO A 90 -27.56 2.61 -2.57
C PRO A 90 -27.56 2.33 -1.06
N ASN A 91 -27.58 3.40 -0.26
CA ASN A 91 -27.85 3.36 1.18
C ASN A 91 -29.09 4.21 1.51
N ARG A 92 -29.87 3.76 2.50
CA ARG A 92 -31.14 4.39 2.87
C ARG A 92 -30.96 5.46 3.94
N GLY A 93 -31.52 6.62 3.67
CA GLY A 93 -31.71 7.64 4.68
C GLY A 93 -32.86 7.27 5.62
N LEU A 94 -32.90 7.94 6.78
CA LEU A 94 -33.98 7.78 7.76
C LEU A 94 -34.47 9.16 8.19
N LEU A 95 -35.79 9.28 8.41
CA LEU A 95 -36.47 10.55 8.67
C LEU A 95 -36.19 11.56 7.54
N ASP A 96 -35.64 12.73 7.88
CA ASP A 96 -35.39 13.81 6.93
C ASP A 96 -34.07 13.64 6.15
N GLN A 97 -33.27 12.61 6.46
CA GLN A 97 -32.07 12.32 5.68
C GLN A 97 -32.46 11.64 4.36
N PRO A 98 -32.04 12.18 3.20
CA PRO A 98 -32.24 11.52 1.93
C PRO A 98 -31.38 10.26 1.79
N ASP A 99 -31.78 9.37 0.89
CA ASP A 99 -30.93 8.29 0.40
C ASP A 99 -29.64 8.84 -0.19
N ILE A 100 -28.56 8.06 -0.04
CA ILE A 100 -27.28 8.34 -0.68
C ILE A 100 -26.88 7.16 -1.58
N ILE A 101 -26.11 7.45 -2.62
CA ILE A 101 -25.57 6.43 -3.51
C ILE A 101 -24.05 6.52 -3.45
N LEU A 102 -23.44 5.48 -2.88
CA LEU A 102 -21.99 5.33 -2.79
C LEU A 102 -21.47 4.77 -4.12
N ASN A 103 -20.16 4.90 -4.33
CA ASN A 103 -19.42 4.17 -5.35
C ASN A 103 -18.05 3.81 -4.76
N GLY A 104 -17.32 2.87 -5.32
CA GLY A 104 -16.03 2.48 -4.79
C GLY A 104 -15.31 1.47 -5.66
N ILE A 105 -14.09 1.15 -5.24
CA ILE A 105 -13.18 0.27 -5.95
C ILE A 105 -12.72 -0.83 -5.00
N PRO A 106 -13.10 -2.09 -5.27
CA PRO A 106 -12.52 -3.23 -4.57
C PRO A 106 -11.05 -3.38 -4.94
N TYR A 107 -10.24 -3.89 -4.01
CA TYR A 107 -8.84 -4.13 -4.26
C TYR A 107 -8.30 -5.37 -3.53
N THR A 108 -7.17 -5.86 -4.05
CA THR A 108 -6.31 -6.84 -3.38
C THR A 108 -4.87 -6.35 -3.37
N GLN A 109 -4.17 -6.62 -2.28
CA GLN A 109 -2.75 -6.34 -2.11
C GLN A 109 -2.02 -7.63 -1.75
N ILE A 110 -0.89 -7.89 -2.41
CA ILE A 110 -0.03 -9.04 -2.15
C ILE A 110 1.39 -8.52 -1.96
N ILE A 111 1.97 -8.76 -0.79
CA ILE A 111 3.35 -8.37 -0.48
C ILE A 111 4.17 -9.63 -0.20
N LYS A 112 5.31 -9.71 -0.86
CA LYS A 112 6.30 -10.77 -0.64
C LYS A 112 7.61 -10.19 -0.12
N ASP A 113 8.24 -10.90 0.81
CA ASP A 113 9.60 -10.61 1.23
C ASP A 113 10.57 -10.94 0.10
N ALA A 114 11.35 -9.96 -0.31
CA ALA A 114 12.39 -10.05 -1.32
C ALA A 114 13.79 -9.85 -0.74
N THR A 115 13.92 -9.77 0.59
CA THR A 115 15.16 -9.47 1.31
C THR A 115 16.20 -10.57 1.12
N ASN A 116 17.25 -10.26 0.37
CA ASN A 116 18.39 -11.13 0.19
C ASN A 116 19.53 -10.69 1.13
N THR A 117 19.77 -11.46 2.19
CA THR A 117 20.82 -11.19 3.18
C THR A 117 22.23 -11.42 2.62
N GLU A 118 22.38 -12.12 1.51
CA GLU A 118 23.67 -12.34 0.86
C GLU A 118 24.14 -11.12 0.08
N THR A 119 23.22 -10.36 -0.52
CA THR A 119 23.49 -9.18 -1.37
C THR A 119 23.12 -7.86 -0.68
N GLY A 120 22.29 -7.91 0.36
CA GLY A 120 21.70 -6.73 1.00
C GLY A 120 20.62 -6.04 0.15
N ARG A 121 20.01 -6.75 -0.81
CA ARG A 121 19.08 -6.20 -1.80
C ARG A 121 17.74 -6.93 -1.83
N GLY A 122 16.75 -6.30 -2.46
CA GLY A 122 15.43 -6.88 -2.70
C GLY A 122 15.41 -7.83 -3.92
N ASP A 123 16.44 -8.66 -4.07
CA ASP A 123 16.73 -9.42 -5.30
C ASP A 123 16.65 -10.94 -5.13
N LEU A 124 15.94 -11.42 -4.11
CA LEU A 124 15.62 -12.85 -4.01
C LEU A 124 14.95 -13.35 -5.31
N PRO A 125 15.30 -14.57 -5.79
CA PRO A 125 14.57 -15.22 -6.87
C PRO A 125 13.09 -15.41 -6.53
N ASP A 126 12.20 -15.32 -7.51
CA ASP A 126 10.73 -15.36 -7.28
C ASP A 126 10.25 -16.61 -6.53
N ASN A 127 10.89 -17.77 -6.77
CA ASN A 127 10.57 -19.02 -6.08
C ASN A 127 11.06 -19.08 -4.63
N LYS A 128 11.89 -18.12 -4.19
CA LYS A 128 12.35 -17.97 -2.81
C LYS A 128 11.64 -16.86 -2.05
N LYS A 129 10.83 -16.02 -2.72
CA LYS A 129 10.07 -14.94 -2.08
C LYS A 129 8.89 -15.52 -1.32
N GLN A 130 8.78 -15.20 -0.04
CA GLN A 130 7.68 -15.63 0.82
C GLN A 130 6.58 -14.58 0.87
N GLY A 131 5.31 -14.98 0.78
CA GLY A 131 4.18 -14.09 1.07
C GLY A 131 4.16 -13.69 2.54
N ILE A 132 4.25 -12.40 2.82
CA ILE A 132 4.24 -11.84 4.19
C ILE A 132 2.97 -11.03 4.47
N HIS A 133 2.25 -10.64 3.42
CA HIS A 133 1.00 -9.90 3.55
C HIS A 133 0.07 -10.22 2.39
N PHE A 134 -1.22 -10.35 2.72
CA PHE A 134 -2.32 -10.32 1.78
C PHE A 134 -3.37 -9.39 2.36
N GLU A 135 -3.92 -8.48 1.58
CA GLU A 135 -5.02 -7.62 2.02
C GLU A 135 -6.12 -7.66 0.97
N THR A 136 -7.37 -7.68 1.41
CA THR A 136 -8.53 -7.48 0.55
C THR A 136 -9.43 -6.42 1.16
N GLY A 137 -9.98 -5.55 0.32
CA GLY A 137 -10.78 -4.45 0.79
C GLY A 137 -11.51 -3.70 -0.31
N MET A 138 -12.13 -2.60 0.08
CA MET A 138 -12.76 -1.64 -0.82
C MET A 138 -12.37 -0.23 -0.38
N MET A 139 -12.10 0.63 -1.37
CA MET A 139 -12.05 2.07 -1.17
C MET A 139 -13.34 2.69 -1.69
N MET A 140 -14.11 3.33 -0.84
CA MET A 140 -15.44 3.87 -1.14
C MET A 140 -15.40 5.39 -1.16
N PHE A 141 -16.12 5.99 -2.10
CA PHE A 141 -16.58 7.36 -2.04
C PHE A 141 -17.94 7.39 -1.34
N VAL A 142 -18.08 8.25 -0.34
CA VAL A 142 -19.32 8.47 0.40
C VAL A 142 -19.73 9.93 0.22
N PRO A 143 -20.85 10.20 -0.47
CA PRO A 143 -21.36 11.56 -0.61
C PRO A 143 -21.66 12.21 0.74
N SER A 144 -21.71 13.53 0.76
CA SER A 144 -22.14 14.30 1.91
C SER A 144 -23.49 13.84 2.47
N SER A 145 -23.65 14.01 3.79
CA SER A 145 -24.87 13.68 4.53
C SER A 145 -25.22 14.80 5.50
N THR A 146 -26.49 14.83 5.93
CA THR A 146 -27.00 15.80 6.89
C THR A 146 -26.97 15.26 8.32
N ASN A 147 -27.02 13.94 8.49
CA ASN A 147 -26.92 13.24 9.76
C ASN A 147 -26.10 11.93 9.62
N PRO A 148 -24.81 11.93 10.01
CA PRO A 148 -24.06 13.08 10.55
C PRO A 148 -23.86 14.18 9.49
N GLN A 149 -23.68 15.43 9.92
CA GLN A 149 -23.37 16.53 8.99
C GLN A 149 -21.91 16.45 8.55
N LEU A 150 -21.64 15.76 7.44
CA LEU A 150 -20.31 15.59 6.86
C LEU A 150 -20.33 15.91 5.37
N GLY A 151 -19.25 16.54 4.88
CA GLY A 151 -19.01 16.68 3.44
C GLY A 151 -18.61 15.35 2.79
N ASP A 152 -18.37 15.34 1.48
CA ASP A 152 -17.93 14.13 0.76
C ASP A 152 -16.67 13.50 1.39
N GLN A 153 -16.71 12.20 1.62
CA GLN A 153 -15.64 11.42 2.25
C GLN A 153 -15.15 10.29 1.34
N ILE A 154 -13.96 9.79 1.64
CA ILE A 154 -13.49 8.49 1.18
C ILE A 154 -13.30 7.56 2.39
N LEU A 155 -13.59 6.27 2.22
CA LEU A 155 -13.42 5.23 3.22
C LEU A 155 -12.54 4.12 2.65
N ARG A 156 -11.64 3.56 3.45
CA ARG A 156 -10.92 2.32 3.17
C ARG A 156 -11.39 1.29 4.18
N MET A 157 -12.00 0.22 3.68
CA MET A 157 -12.39 -0.95 4.46
C MET A 157 -11.51 -2.11 4.04
N ALA A 158 -10.72 -2.67 4.96
CA ALA A 158 -9.79 -3.74 4.62
C ALA A 158 -9.78 -4.87 5.66
N ASN A 159 -9.52 -6.09 5.20
CA ASN A 159 -9.35 -7.27 6.03
C ASN A 159 -7.93 -7.81 5.86
N ILE A 160 -7.24 -7.98 6.99
CA ILE A 160 -5.84 -8.36 7.07
C ILE A 160 -5.75 -9.73 7.78
N PRO A 161 -5.16 -10.76 7.16
CA PRO A 161 -5.09 -12.14 7.68
C PRO A 161 -4.23 -12.27 8.95
N HIS A 162 -3.56 -11.20 9.35
CA HIS A 162 -2.90 -11.07 10.65
C HIS A 162 -3.91 -10.87 11.81
N GLY A 163 -5.21 -10.79 11.52
CA GLY A 163 -6.28 -10.78 12.51
C GLY A 163 -6.90 -9.40 12.77
N SER A 164 -6.77 -8.47 11.82
CA SER A 164 -7.33 -7.13 11.93
C SER A 164 -8.25 -6.80 10.75
N SER A 165 -9.36 -6.12 11.04
CA SER A 165 -10.21 -5.46 10.05
C SER A 165 -10.22 -3.97 10.32
N ILE A 166 -10.04 -3.16 9.28
CA ILE A 166 -9.92 -1.71 9.40
C ILE A 166 -11.04 -1.03 8.63
N GLN A 167 -11.54 0.06 9.19
CA GLN A 167 -12.31 1.09 8.50
C GLN A 167 -11.64 2.42 8.84
N ALA A 168 -11.02 3.04 7.85
CA ALA A 168 -10.37 4.35 7.97
C ALA A 168 -10.95 5.32 6.95
N ARG A 169 -11.01 6.61 7.26
CA ARG A 169 -11.62 7.61 6.37
C ARG A 169 -10.68 8.75 6.00
N GLY A 170 -11.08 9.54 5.01
CA GLY A 170 -10.44 10.81 4.70
C GLY A 170 -11.39 11.72 3.92
N PRO A 171 -11.01 12.99 3.71
CA PRO A 171 -11.79 13.89 2.87
C PRO A 171 -11.77 13.41 1.41
N ALA A 172 -12.89 13.55 0.71
CA ALA A 172 -12.91 13.24 -0.72
C ALA A 172 -12.21 14.29 -1.59
N ALA A 173 -11.96 15.49 -1.08
CA ALA A 173 -11.17 16.50 -1.76
C ALA A 173 -9.68 16.13 -1.66
N PRO A 174 -9.00 15.79 -2.78
CA PRO A 174 -7.58 15.49 -2.75
C PRO A 174 -6.73 16.75 -2.67
N THR A 175 -5.46 16.58 -2.30
CA THR A 175 -4.44 17.60 -2.50
C THR A 175 -3.81 17.42 -3.89
N LEU A 176 -3.68 18.52 -4.63
CA LEU A 176 -3.06 18.54 -5.95
C LEU A 176 -1.73 19.29 -5.88
N THR A 177 -0.64 18.64 -6.29
CA THR A 177 0.70 19.22 -6.34
C THR A 177 1.39 18.86 -7.65
N LYS A 178 2.51 19.53 -7.94
CA LYS A 178 3.36 19.16 -9.08
C LYS A 178 4.08 17.83 -8.84
N GLU A 179 4.56 17.62 -7.62
CA GLU A 179 5.32 16.44 -7.21
C GLU A 179 4.85 15.93 -5.83
N PRO A 180 5.12 14.66 -5.47
CA PRO A 180 4.72 14.10 -4.18
C PRO A 180 5.39 14.81 -3.00
N ASN A 181 4.58 15.43 -2.13
CA ASN A 181 5.04 15.88 -0.82
C ASN A 181 4.98 14.71 0.17
N ILE A 182 6.13 14.09 0.44
CA ILE A 182 6.25 12.90 1.30
C ILE A 182 6.87 13.29 2.64
N PRO A 183 6.07 13.42 3.72
CA PRO A 183 6.57 13.83 5.02
C PRO A 183 7.47 12.76 5.63
N THR A 184 8.25 13.16 6.64
CA THR A 184 9.00 12.20 7.46
C THR A 184 8.04 11.38 8.32
N VAL A 185 8.38 10.12 8.60
CA VAL A 185 7.64 9.28 9.56
C VAL A 185 8.59 8.74 10.61
N ASP A 186 8.26 8.96 11.88
CA ASP A 186 9.03 8.45 13.01
C ASP A 186 8.52 7.06 13.40
N ILE A 187 9.45 6.20 13.75
CA ILE A 187 9.24 4.80 14.11
C ILE A 187 9.47 4.54 15.59
N THR A 188 9.81 5.59 16.36
CA THR A 188 10.19 5.47 17.76
C THR A 188 8.97 5.08 18.60
N PRO A 189 9.05 3.95 19.33
CA PRO A 189 7.98 3.51 20.20
C PRO A 189 7.61 4.56 21.26
N ILE A 190 6.31 4.63 21.57
CA ILE A 190 5.75 5.57 22.55
C ILE A 190 5.25 4.77 23.75
N VAL A 191 5.47 5.25 24.97
CA VAL A 191 4.85 4.67 26.17
C VAL A 191 3.33 4.70 26.05
N ALA A 192 2.67 3.56 26.25
CA ALA A 192 1.22 3.49 26.17
C ALA A 192 0.57 4.50 27.12
N ASN A 193 -0.48 5.19 26.64
CA ASN A 193 -1.18 6.27 27.35
C ASN A 193 -0.31 7.49 27.70
N GLY A 194 0.85 7.65 27.09
CA GLY A 194 1.74 8.80 27.26
C GLY A 194 2.28 9.32 25.94
N THR A 195 3.26 10.22 26.04
CA THR A 195 3.97 10.83 24.91
C THR A 195 5.47 10.57 24.94
N ASN A 196 5.96 9.84 25.94
CA ASN A 196 7.37 9.55 26.11
C ASN A 196 7.84 8.55 25.06
N LEU A 197 8.94 8.87 24.38
CA LEU A 197 9.56 8.03 23.38
C LEU A 197 10.60 7.09 24.02
N ILE A 198 10.68 5.86 23.54
CA ILE A 198 11.69 4.88 23.95
C ILE A 198 12.40 4.36 22.71
N ALA A 199 13.71 4.59 22.62
CA ALA A 199 14.54 4.06 21.55
C ALA A 199 15.11 2.68 21.91
N PHE A 200 15.23 1.82 20.90
CA PHE A 200 15.82 0.49 21.01
C PHE A 200 17.11 0.37 20.16
N PRO A 201 18.11 -0.42 20.60
CA PRO A 201 19.32 -0.67 19.81
C PRO A 201 19.03 -1.21 18.40
N SER A 202 17.91 -1.91 18.22
CA SER A 202 17.44 -2.42 16.92
C SER A 202 17.21 -1.31 15.89
N GLN A 203 17.00 -0.06 16.30
CA GLN A 203 16.80 1.08 15.41
C GLN A 203 18.12 1.75 14.96
N THR A 204 19.27 1.24 15.42
CA THR A 204 20.60 1.78 15.07
C THR A 204 21.35 0.80 14.16
N VAL A 205 21.78 1.25 12.97
CA VAL A 205 22.45 0.39 11.97
C VAL A 205 23.70 -0.28 12.54
N THR A 206 24.52 0.47 13.29
CA THR A 206 25.80 -0.02 13.83
C THR A 206 25.66 -1.00 14.99
N LYS A 207 24.46 -1.14 15.58
CA LYS A 207 24.17 -2.10 16.66
C LYS A 207 23.79 -3.46 16.07
N ASP A 208 24.79 -4.18 15.57
CA ASP A 208 24.61 -5.44 14.83
C ASP A 208 24.41 -6.70 15.69
N ALA A 209 24.29 -6.52 17.02
CA ALA A 209 23.91 -7.53 17.99
C ALA A 209 22.52 -7.24 18.62
N SER A 210 21.68 -6.45 17.95
CA SER A 210 20.34 -6.09 18.43
C SER A 210 19.26 -7.13 18.06
N ALA A 211 18.07 -7.00 18.65
CA ALA A 211 16.88 -7.79 18.31
C ALA A 211 16.25 -7.29 17.00
N ARG A 212 16.99 -7.46 15.89
CA ARG A 212 16.58 -7.05 14.54
C ARG A 212 16.82 -8.17 13.53
N LEU A 213 15.94 -8.30 12.55
CA LEU A 213 16.14 -9.14 11.36
C LEU A 213 16.04 -8.27 10.09
N PRO A 214 17.08 -8.26 9.22
CA PRO A 214 18.41 -8.82 9.41
C PRO A 214 19.20 -8.13 10.54
N GLN A 215 19.99 -8.91 11.28
CA GLN A 215 20.74 -8.39 12.43
C GLN A 215 21.90 -7.47 11.99
N ASN A 216 22.70 -7.95 11.02
CA ASN A 216 23.82 -7.22 10.44
C ASN A 216 23.40 -6.56 9.12
N LEU A 217 23.50 -5.22 9.08
CA LEU A 217 23.12 -4.41 7.92
C LEU A 217 24.32 -3.96 7.06
N SER A 218 25.54 -4.48 7.28
CA SER A 218 26.74 -4.05 6.55
C SER A 218 26.62 -4.16 5.02
N LYS A 219 25.90 -5.18 4.53
CA LYS A 219 25.61 -5.37 3.09
C LYS A 219 24.46 -4.52 2.57
N PHE A 220 23.65 -3.95 3.47
CA PHE A 220 22.43 -3.22 3.15
C PHE A 220 22.65 -1.72 3.01
N SER A 221 23.87 -1.21 3.04
CA SER A 221 24.15 0.24 3.00
C SER A 221 23.52 0.98 1.80
N SER A 222 23.25 0.29 0.69
CA SER A 222 22.57 0.86 -0.48
C SER A 222 21.03 0.81 -0.43
N THR A 223 20.45 0.06 0.52
CA THR A 223 19.01 -0.22 0.61
C THR A 223 18.42 0.18 1.97
N ILE A 224 19.08 -0.21 3.07
CA ILE A 224 18.71 0.07 4.45
C ILE A 224 19.91 0.72 5.15
N ASP A 225 19.93 2.04 5.15
CA ASP A 225 20.87 2.87 5.93
C ASP A 225 20.16 3.50 7.15
N GLN A 226 20.88 4.28 7.95
CA GLN A 226 20.30 4.88 9.15
C GLN A 226 19.15 5.84 8.82
N SER A 227 19.18 6.51 7.66
CA SER A 227 18.09 7.39 7.25
C SER A 227 16.80 6.64 6.98
N VAL A 228 16.88 5.40 6.46
CA VAL A 228 15.72 4.52 6.28
C VAL A 228 15.22 3.96 7.60
N LEU A 229 16.10 3.66 8.56
CA LEU A 229 15.67 3.23 9.90
C LEU A 229 15.05 4.35 10.72
N THR A 230 15.54 5.57 10.60
CA THR A 230 14.96 6.72 11.31
C THR A 230 13.65 7.16 10.64
N ASP A 231 13.59 7.06 9.32
CA ASP A 231 12.45 7.49 8.53
C ASP A 231 12.27 6.61 7.27
N PRO A 232 11.41 5.57 7.35
CA PRO A 232 11.11 4.70 6.22
C PRO A 232 10.58 5.42 4.98
N ASN A 233 9.96 6.60 5.10
CA ASN A 233 9.54 7.37 3.92
C ASN A 233 10.72 7.86 3.08
N THR A 234 11.95 7.78 3.59
CA THR A 234 13.17 8.02 2.82
C THR A 234 13.27 7.09 1.61
N VAL A 235 12.74 5.87 1.67
CA VAL A 235 12.71 4.94 0.53
C VAL A 235 11.94 5.55 -0.65
N LEU A 236 10.77 6.16 -0.38
CA LEU A 236 9.95 6.81 -1.41
C LEU A 236 10.65 8.03 -2.00
N ARG A 237 11.26 8.86 -1.16
CA ARG A 237 12.01 10.05 -1.60
C ARG A 237 13.23 9.68 -2.44
N LYS A 238 13.95 8.61 -2.06
CA LYS A 238 15.06 8.06 -2.87
C LYS A 238 14.55 7.58 -4.24
N ALA A 239 13.41 6.89 -4.29
CA ALA A 239 12.78 6.43 -5.53
C ALA A 239 12.31 7.60 -6.43
N ASN A 240 12.08 8.79 -5.88
CA ASN A 240 11.65 9.96 -6.64
C ASN A 240 12.81 10.77 -7.25
N LYS A 241 14.05 10.52 -6.81
CA LYS A 241 15.23 11.25 -7.28
C LYS A 241 15.42 11.08 -8.80
N GLY A 242 15.50 12.21 -9.51
CA GLY A 242 15.75 12.24 -10.95
C GLY A 242 14.50 12.03 -11.83
N LYS A 243 13.32 11.84 -11.24
CA LYS A 243 12.06 11.75 -11.99
C LYS A 243 11.52 13.13 -12.34
N THR A 244 10.80 13.21 -13.46
CA THR A 244 10.07 14.41 -13.88
C THR A 244 8.59 14.23 -13.61
N PHE A 245 8.08 14.82 -12.53
CA PHE A 245 6.66 14.81 -12.20
C PHE A 245 5.90 15.90 -12.96
N ILE A 246 4.75 15.52 -13.52
CA ILE A 246 3.83 16.43 -14.21
C ILE A 246 2.76 16.93 -13.23
N ASP A 247 2.15 16.00 -12.51
CA ASP A 247 1.12 16.25 -11.52
C ASP A 247 1.10 15.11 -10.49
N THR A 248 0.57 15.40 -9.31
CA THR A 248 0.34 14.44 -8.23
C THR A 248 -1.01 14.74 -7.58
N THR A 249 -1.83 13.71 -7.46
CA THR A 249 -3.05 13.69 -6.64
C THR A 249 -2.76 12.90 -5.36
N SER A 250 -2.94 13.50 -4.19
CA SER A 250 -2.79 12.80 -2.91
C SER A 250 -4.05 12.85 -2.05
N PHE A 251 -4.23 11.78 -1.28
CA PHE A 251 -5.32 11.60 -0.33
C PHE A 251 -4.88 10.60 0.74
N PHE A 252 -5.56 10.60 1.87
CA PHE A 252 -5.22 9.74 2.99
C PHE A 252 -6.46 9.06 3.57
N PHE A 253 -6.21 8.00 4.31
CA PHE A 253 -7.17 7.34 5.18
C PHE A 253 -6.59 7.31 6.59
N ASP A 254 -7.38 7.69 7.58
CA ASP A 254 -7.02 7.72 8.99
C ASP A 254 -8.17 7.12 9.82
N SER A 255 -7.81 6.17 10.67
CA SER A 255 -8.73 5.50 11.60
C SER A 255 -8.96 6.29 12.89
N ALA A 256 -8.20 7.36 13.15
CA ALA A 256 -8.43 8.27 14.27
C ALA A 256 -9.58 9.26 14.01
N LEU A 257 -10.06 9.40 12.77
CA LEU A 257 -11.14 10.32 12.41
C LEU A 257 -12.52 9.74 12.73
N GLU A 258 -13.24 10.37 13.68
CA GLU A 258 -14.54 9.97 14.28
C GLU A 258 -15.06 8.58 13.86
N ASN A 259 -16.32 8.32 13.46
CA ASN A 259 -16.87 6.96 13.10
C ASN A 259 -16.04 6.08 12.10
N SER A 260 -14.87 5.66 12.51
CA SER A 260 -13.88 4.77 11.92
C SER A 260 -13.60 3.70 12.97
N ASP A 261 -13.18 2.50 12.57
CA ASP A 261 -13.07 1.39 13.52
C ASP A 261 -11.94 0.44 13.14
N ILE A 262 -11.40 -0.24 14.15
CA ILE A 262 -10.42 -1.30 14.01
C ILE A 262 -10.86 -2.47 14.86
N MET A 263 -11.24 -3.56 14.20
CA MET A 263 -11.51 -4.83 14.85
C MET A 263 -10.24 -5.66 14.88
N ASN A 264 -9.98 -6.29 16.03
CA ASN A 264 -8.86 -7.21 16.22
C ASN A 264 -9.42 -8.54 16.73
N ILE A 265 -8.85 -9.66 16.29
CA ILE A 265 -9.17 -10.97 16.85
C ILE A 265 -8.76 -11.06 18.33
N PRO A 266 -9.38 -11.96 19.12
CA PRO A 266 -9.08 -12.09 20.55
C PRO A 266 -7.60 -12.29 20.88
N PHE A 267 -6.86 -13.04 20.05
CA PHE A 267 -5.43 -13.26 20.27
C PHE A 267 -4.63 -11.95 20.31
N LEU A 268 -4.88 -11.02 19.39
CA LEU A 268 -4.17 -9.73 19.34
C LEU A 268 -4.51 -8.86 20.55
N ARG A 269 -5.78 -8.86 20.95
CA ARG A 269 -6.29 -8.10 22.12
C ARG A 269 -5.72 -8.59 23.44
N GLY A 270 -5.34 -9.87 23.51
CA GLY A 270 -4.80 -10.48 24.71
C GLY A 270 -5.82 -10.52 25.86
N ASP A 271 -5.31 -10.58 27.08
CA ASP A 271 -6.09 -10.62 28.31
C ASP A 271 -6.04 -9.26 29.02
N ALA A 272 -7.15 -8.81 29.60
CA ALA A 272 -7.23 -7.50 30.24
C ALA A 272 -6.22 -7.30 31.39
N SER A 273 -5.85 -8.38 32.10
CA SER A 273 -4.87 -8.32 33.20
C SER A 273 -3.41 -8.39 32.74
N LYS A 274 -3.16 -8.90 31.53
CA LYS A 274 -1.81 -9.11 30.98
C LYS A 274 -1.46 -8.14 29.85
N GLY A 275 -2.46 -7.43 29.34
CA GLY A 275 -2.33 -6.55 28.19
C GLY A 275 -2.39 -7.30 26.85
N PRO A 276 -2.32 -6.54 25.74
CA PRO A 276 -2.43 -7.08 24.40
C PRO A 276 -1.15 -7.78 23.93
N ASN A 277 -1.33 -8.80 23.07
CA ASN A 277 -0.22 -9.42 22.37
C ASN A 277 0.28 -8.55 21.22
N ALA A 278 -0.62 -7.90 20.47
CA ALA A 278 -0.29 -6.99 19.37
C ALA A 278 -1.57 -6.27 18.87
N ASN A 279 -2.23 -5.52 19.75
CA ASN A 279 -3.51 -4.90 19.43
C ASN A 279 -3.32 -3.74 18.46
N THR A 280 -3.96 -3.77 17.30
CA THR A 280 -3.92 -2.65 16.36
C THR A 280 -4.79 -1.52 16.90
N ILE A 281 -4.21 -0.34 17.13
CA ILE A 281 -4.91 0.80 17.73
C ILE A 281 -5.04 2.00 16.80
N HIS A 282 -4.21 2.08 15.76
CA HIS A 282 -4.25 3.16 14.80
C HIS A 282 -3.68 2.71 13.46
N VAL A 283 -4.30 3.15 12.39
CA VAL A 283 -3.89 2.96 11.01
C VAL A 283 -4.09 4.27 10.27
N VAL A 284 -3.03 4.75 9.64
CA VAL A 284 -3.06 5.86 8.70
C VAL A 284 -2.33 5.45 7.42
N SER A 285 -2.88 5.82 6.27
CA SER A 285 -2.26 5.56 4.97
C SER A 285 -2.43 6.75 4.05
N THR A 286 -1.35 7.24 3.46
CA THR A 286 -1.38 8.30 2.44
C THR A 286 -0.97 7.72 1.10
N PHE A 287 -1.72 8.07 0.06
CA PHE A 287 -1.45 7.70 -1.32
C PHE A 287 -1.05 8.94 -2.13
N TRP A 288 -0.08 8.79 -3.02
CA TRP A 288 0.31 9.77 -4.03
C TRP A 288 0.26 9.13 -5.41
N ILE A 289 -0.68 9.60 -6.23
CA ILE A 289 -0.88 9.12 -7.59
C ILE A 289 -0.34 10.17 -8.55
N SER A 290 0.77 9.86 -9.19
CA SER A 290 1.55 10.83 -9.96
C SER A 290 1.60 10.48 -11.43
N THR A 291 1.56 11.49 -12.28
CA THR A 291 1.96 11.38 -13.68
C THR A 291 3.45 11.65 -13.80
N VAL A 292 4.23 10.66 -14.23
CA VAL A 292 5.68 10.77 -14.40
C VAL A 292 6.03 10.77 -15.88
N GLU A 293 6.82 11.76 -16.32
CA GLU A 293 7.38 11.83 -17.67
C GLU A 293 8.73 11.11 -17.74
N HIS A 294 8.91 10.34 -18.82
CA HIS A 294 10.11 9.57 -19.10
C HIS A 294 10.61 9.88 -20.51
N GLN A 295 11.92 9.76 -20.71
CA GLN A 295 12.51 9.73 -22.04
C GLN A 295 12.84 8.28 -22.41
N ILE A 296 12.36 7.83 -23.56
CA ILE A 296 12.70 6.52 -24.12
C ILE A 296 13.30 6.69 -25.51
N THR A 297 14.33 5.88 -25.80
CA THR A 297 14.90 5.78 -27.16
C THR A 297 14.17 4.68 -27.90
N VAL A 298 13.48 5.05 -28.98
CA VAL A 298 12.78 4.11 -29.86
C VAL A 298 13.69 3.83 -31.05
N PRO A 299 14.01 2.56 -31.35
CA PRO A 299 14.82 2.22 -32.52
C PRO A 299 14.10 2.57 -33.81
N ALA A 300 14.80 2.48 -34.95
CA ALA A 300 14.19 2.69 -36.26
C ALA A 300 12.97 1.77 -36.44
N TRP A 301 11.94 2.30 -37.09
CA TRP A 301 10.64 1.65 -37.22
C TRP A 301 10.24 1.47 -38.67
N LYS A 302 9.73 0.27 -39.01
CA LYS A 302 9.08 0.00 -40.30
C LYS A 302 7.59 -0.31 -40.12
N PRO A 303 6.69 0.21 -40.96
CA PRO A 303 5.28 -0.13 -40.91
C PRO A 303 5.05 -1.64 -40.96
N GLY A 304 4.08 -2.13 -40.17
CA GLY A 304 3.70 -3.54 -40.14
C GLY A 304 4.53 -4.43 -39.21
N GLN A 305 5.60 -3.93 -38.58
CA GLN A 305 6.35 -4.71 -37.58
C GLN A 305 5.60 -4.81 -36.23
N PRO A 306 5.82 -5.88 -35.42
CA PRO A 306 5.19 -6.01 -34.11
C PRO A 306 5.53 -4.86 -33.16
N ALA A 307 4.61 -4.58 -32.22
CA ALA A 307 4.82 -3.55 -31.20
C ALA A 307 6.07 -3.87 -30.35
N LEU A 308 6.92 -2.87 -30.14
CA LEU A 308 8.19 -3.06 -29.44
C LEU A 308 8.03 -2.78 -27.93
N PRO A 309 8.43 -3.72 -27.06
CA PRO A 309 8.51 -3.48 -25.62
C PRO A 309 9.75 -2.65 -25.29
N ILE A 310 9.57 -1.52 -24.62
CA ILE A 310 10.65 -0.63 -24.17
C ILE A 310 10.47 -0.34 -22.69
N LEU A 311 11.46 -0.73 -21.87
CA LEU A 311 11.55 -0.35 -20.47
C LEU A 311 12.25 1.00 -20.35
N THR A 312 11.86 1.82 -19.38
CA THR A 312 12.67 2.97 -19.01
C THR A 312 13.92 2.52 -18.24
N PRO A 313 15.02 3.29 -18.31
CA PRO A 313 16.18 3.05 -17.46
C PRO A 313 15.75 2.98 -15.99
N ALA A 314 16.11 1.89 -15.32
CA ALA A 314 15.83 1.69 -13.91
C ALA A 314 17.02 2.18 -13.08
N ASN A 315 16.74 2.88 -11.97
CA ASN A 315 17.68 2.92 -10.87
C ASN A 315 17.75 1.50 -10.24
N THR A 316 18.89 1.15 -9.65
CA THR A 316 19.12 -0.24 -9.22
C THR A 316 18.02 -0.76 -8.28
N GLY A 317 17.32 -1.82 -8.69
CA GLY A 317 16.27 -2.48 -7.90
C GLY A 317 14.85 -1.93 -8.07
N GLU A 318 14.65 -0.87 -8.87
CA GLU A 318 13.33 -0.30 -9.15
C GLU A 318 12.61 -1.05 -10.28
N LYS A 319 11.30 -1.27 -10.12
CA LYS A 319 10.42 -1.69 -11.22
C LYS A 319 10.08 -0.47 -12.08
N THR A 320 10.37 -0.55 -13.37
CA THR A 320 10.06 0.52 -14.33
C THR A 320 8.83 0.20 -15.18
N PRO A 321 8.10 1.23 -15.65
CA PRO A 321 6.99 1.03 -16.57
C PRO A 321 7.50 0.42 -17.89
N LEU A 322 6.69 -0.49 -18.42
CA LEU A 322 6.89 -1.07 -19.76
C LEU A 322 6.04 -0.30 -20.77
N PHE A 323 6.67 0.24 -21.81
CA PHE A 323 5.98 0.88 -22.93
C PHE A 323 5.91 -0.07 -24.12
N GLN A 324 4.73 -0.18 -24.73
CA GLN A 324 4.51 -0.94 -25.95
C GLN A 324 4.33 0.05 -27.10
N VAL A 325 5.41 0.26 -27.86
CA VAL A 325 5.47 1.26 -28.91
C VAL A 325 5.02 0.68 -30.25
N SER A 326 4.16 1.42 -30.95
CA SER A 326 3.73 1.12 -32.31
C SER A 326 3.72 2.37 -33.19
N SER A 327 3.79 2.19 -34.51
CA SER A 327 3.66 3.28 -35.47
C SER A 327 3.14 2.79 -36.81
N ALA A 328 2.32 3.60 -37.46
CA ALA A 328 1.85 3.39 -38.83
C ALA A 328 2.86 3.91 -39.87
N ARG A 329 3.87 4.68 -39.45
CA ARG A 329 4.84 5.34 -40.32
C ARG A 329 6.26 4.87 -40.05
N GLU A 330 7.08 4.88 -41.10
CA GLU A 330 8.51 4.66 -40.98
C GLU A 330 9.20 5.86 -40.31
N PHE A 331 10.19 5.58 -39.47
CA PHE A 331 11.08 6.61 -38.92
C PHE A 331 12.45 6.03 -38.53
N ALA A 332 13.47 6.89 -38.54
CA ALA A 332 14.77 6.59 -37.95
C ALA A 332 14.71 6.64 -36.41
N SER A 333 15.68 5.99 -35.75
CA SER A 333 15.80 5.98 -34.28
C SER A 333 15.67 7.37 -33.68
N LYS A 334 14.83 7.52 -32.64
CA LYS A 334 14.58 8.81 -31.99
C LYS A 334 14.21 8.66 -30.52
N THR A 335 14.50 9.70 -29.75
CA THR A 335 14.06 9.81 -28.36
C THR A 335 12.71 10.52 -28.30
N ILE A 336 11.77 9.96 -27.53
CA ILE A 336 10.46 10.56 -27.29
C ILE A 336 10.17 10.69 -25.80
N LYS A 337 9.26 11.60 -25.46
CA LYS A 337 8.69 11.73 -24.12
C LYS A 337 7.44 10.87 -24.03
N VAL A 338 7.37 10.05 -22.99
CA VAL A 338 6.23 9.20 -22.66
C VAL A 338 5.85 9.41 -21.20
N ARG A 339 4.64 9.02 -20.82
CA ARG A 339 4.13 9.21 -19.45
C ARG A 339 3.61 7.91 -18.89
N SER A 340 3.79 7.73 -17.59
CA SER A 340 3.19 6.64 -16.83
C SER A 340 2.57 7.14 -15.54
N THR A 341 1.58 6.40 -15.04
CA THR A 341 1.16 6.54 -13.64
C THR A 341 2.24 5.96 -12.73
N GLN A 342 2.50 6.61 -11.61
CA GLN A 342 3.22 6.07 -10.46
C GLN A 342 2.29 6.12 -9.25
N VAL A 343 2.16 5.02 -8.54
CA VAL A 343 1.45 4.95 -7.25
C VAL A 343 2.49 4.81 -6.16
N GLN A 344 2.52 5.77 -5.24
CA GLN A 344 3.26 5.63 -3.98
C GLN A 344 2.29 5.63 -2.81
N TYR A 345 2.61 4.87 -1.78
CA TYR A 345 1.92 4.99 -0.50
C TYR A 345 2.89 4.87 0.67
N SER A 346 2.48 5.46 1.78
CA SER A 346 3.06 5.26 3.10
C SER A 346 1.94 4.94 4.06
N GLN A 347 2.09 3.82 4.77
CA GLN A 347 1.13 3.36 5.76
C GLN A 347 1.83 3.18 7.09
N THR A 348 1.28 3.82 8.13
CA THR A 348 1.66 3.59 9.52
C THR A 348 0.56 2.80 10.21
N VAL A 349 0.94 1.69 10.83
CA VAL A 349 0.07 0.90 11.72
C VAL A 349 0.69 0.94 13.11
N VAL A 350 -0.07 1.38 14.11
CA VAL A 350 0.37 1.36 15.50
C VAL A 350 -0.17 0.11 16.17
N LEU A 351 0.74 -0.76 16.58
CA LEU A 351 0.43 -1.93 17.41
C LEU A 351 0.74 -1.63 18.87
N GLN A 352 -0.12 -2.09 19.77
CA GLN A 352 0.08 -1.98 21.20
C GLN A 352 0.41 -3.34 21.78
N PHE A 353 1.57 -3.43 22.47
CA PHE A 353 2.01 -4.57 23.26
C PHE A 353 3.19 -4.17 24.15
N GLY A 354 3.48 -4.94 25.21
CA GLY A 354 4.61 -4.66 26.10
C GLY A 354 4.55 -3.30 26.80
N GLY A 355 3.35 -2.72 26.95
CA GLY A 355 3.16 -1.38 27.51
C GLY A 355 3.57 -0.23 26.60
N LEU A 356 3.87 -0.49 25.31
CA LEU A 356 4.26 0.51 24.32
C LEU A 356 3.32 0.48 23.10
N ASN A 357 3.27 1.62 22.43
CA ASN A 357 2.68 1.81 21.11
C ASN A 357 3.83 1.80 20.09
N TRP A 358 3.81 0.83 19.19
CA TRP A 358 4.86 0.56 18.23
C TRP A 358 4.41 1.01 16.85
N PRO A 359 5.05 2.00 16.22
CA PRO A 359 4.76 2.36 14.84
C PRO A 359 5.40 1.36 13.87
N HIS A 360 4.59 0.77 13.01
CA HIS A 360 5.00 -0.06 11.88
C HIS A 360 4.82 0.75 10.63
N VAL A 361 5.81 0.75 9.74
CA VAL A 361 5.73 1.54 8.52
C VAL A 361 5.96 0.66 7.30
N SER A 362 5.02 0.73 6.38
CA SER A 362 5.07 0.10 5.07
C SER A 362 5.03 1.17 3.98
N VAL A 363 5.98 1.11 3.05
CA VAL A 363 6.08 2.05 1.93
C VAL A 363 6.32 1.29 0.64
N ALA A 364 5.75 1.76 -0.48
CA ALA A 364 6.03 1.19 -1.79
C ALA A 364 5.95 2.22 -2.91
N THR A 365 6.69 1.95 -4.00
CA THR A 365 6.57 2.64 -5.28
C THR A 365 6.17 1.63 -6.35
N LEU A 366 5.02 1.85 -6.97
CA LEU A 366 4.40 0.93 -7.90
C LEU A 366 4.17 1.60 -9.27
N VAL A 367 4.28 0.79 -10.32
CA VAL A 367 4.04 1.16 -11.72
C VAL A 367 2.98 0.23 -12.33
N PRO A 368 2.30 0.62 -13.42
CA PRO A 368 1.36 -0.27 -14.10
C PRO A 368 2.01 -1.61 -14.46
N ALA A 369 1.33 -2.71 -14.15
CA ALA A 369 1.78 -4.05 -14.51
C ALA A 369 1.61 -4.32 -16.01
N ALA A 370 0.55 -3.77 -16.60
CA ALA A 370 0.29 -3.89 -18.03
C ALA A 370 1.18 -2.92 -18.83
N PRO A 371 1.62 -3.31 -20.05
CA PRO A 371 2.31 -2.40 -20.94
C PRO A 371 1.48 -1.16 -21.29
N ILE A 372 2.11 0.01 -21.25
CA ILE A 372 1.52 1.29 -21.63
C ILE A 372 1.68 1.47 -23.14
N LYS A 373 0.56 1.52 -23.87
CA LYS A 373 0.58 1.68 -25.33
C LYS A 373 1.02 3.09 -25.71
N VAL A 374 1.95 3.19 -26.65
CA VAL A 374 2.43 4.45 -27.21
C VAL A 374 2.39 4.35 -28.73
N THR A 375 1.61 5.23 -29.37
CA THR A 375 1.56 5.32 -30.83
C THR A 375 2.24 6.61 -31.27
N ILE A 376 3.17 6.47 -32.21
CA ILE A 376 4.02 7.55 -32.74
C ILE A 376 3.53 8.03 -34.10
#